data_AF-Q54VV8-F1
#
_entry.id   AF-Q54VV8-F1
#
_cell.length_a   1.000
_cell.length_b   1.000
_cell.length_c   1.000
_cell.angle_alpha   90.00
_cell.angle_beta   90.00
_cell.angle_gamma   90.00
#
_symmetry.space_group_name_H-M   'P 1'
#
loop_
_entity.id
_entity.type
_entity.pdbx_description
1 polymer ?
#
loop_
_entity_poly.entity_id
_entity_poly.type
_entity_poly.pdbx_seq_one_letter_code
_entity_poly.pdbx_strand_id
1 'polypeptide(L)'
;MNSLSILNNIEDKVVEAINTAALSLESLSASLDIENTNENFSKFQTQSDKFYNLVKKDIHKGLIDFIDSMTDIAPFDHSSYLKKSELEVSHNFTEIILSHLEDLNNIVENNQEKQEKEKQEKEKLEKEKLEKEKQQSNEMNID
;
A
#
# COMPACT_ATOMS: atom_id res chain seq x y z
N MET A 1 -18.94 16.24 -17.93
CA MET A 1 -18.83 16.96 -16.65
C MET A 1 -17.81 18.08 -16.84
N ASN A 2 -17.94 19.23 -16.16
CA ASN A 2 -16.91 20.28 -16.26
C ASN A 2 -15.60 19.73 -15.66
N SER A 3 -14.45 20.06 -16.23
CA SER A 3 -13.14 19.59 -15.77
C SER A 3 -12.93 19.90 -14.27
N LEU A 4 -13.46 21.04 -13.80
CA LEU A 4 -13.43 21.44 -12.39
C LEU A 4 -14.19 20.49 -11.45
N SER A 5 -15.31 19.89 -11.88
CA SER A 5 -16.04 18.95 -11.00
C SER A 5 -15.30 17.63 -10.82
N ILE A 6 -14.45 17.25 -11.78
CA ILE A 6 -13.58 16.07 -11.65
C ILE A 6 -12.54 16.34 -10.57
N LEU A 7 -11.90 17.52 -10.59
CA LEU A 7 -10.92 17.91 -9.56
C LEU A 7 -11.54 17.98 -8.16
N ASN A 8 -12.73 18.57 -8.01
CA ASN A 8 -13.41 18.60 -6.71
C ASN A 8 -13.71 17.18 -6.19
N ASN A 9 -14.15 16.27 -7.06
CA ASN A 9 -14.36 14.87 -6.67
C ASN A 9 -13.05 14.19 -6.27
N ILE A 10 -11.93 14.51 -6.94
CA ILE A 10 -10.60 13.98 -6.58
C ILE A 10 -10.17 14.53 -5.22
N GLU A 11 -10.38 15.82 -4.95
CA GLU A 11 -10.07 16.43 -3.65
C GLU A 11 -10.83 15.72 -2.51
N ASP A 12 -12.14 15.52 -2.68
CA ASP A 12 -12.95 14.76 -1.72
C ASP A 12 -12.40 13.34 -1.49
N LYS A 13 -11.90 12.69 -2.54
CA LYS A 13 -11.30 11.36 -2.46
C LYS A 13 -9.93 11.35 -1.79
N VAL A 14 -9.13 12.40 -1.98
CA VAL A 14 -7.86 12.60 -1.25
C VAL A 14 -8.14 12.73 0.24
N VAL A 15 -9.13 13.54 0.64
CA VAL A 15 -9.55 13.66 2.04
C VAL A 15 -10.01 12.31 2.59
N GLU A 16 -10.82 11.57 1.84
CA GLU A 16 -11.25 10.21 2.22
C GLU A 16 -10.06 9.25 2.40
N ALA A 17 -9.07 9.31 1.51
CA ALA A 17 -7.89 8.47 1.56
C ALA A 17 -7.03 8.79 2.79
N ILE A 18 -6.80 10.06 3.11
CA ILE A 18 -6.04 10.48 4.29
C ILE A 18 -6.73 9.99 5.57
N ASN A 19 -8.05 10.18 5.68
CA ASN A 19 -8.82 9.70 6.84
C ASN A 19 -8.77 8.17 6.95
N THR A 20 -8.85 7.46 5.83
CA THR A 20 -8.75 6.00 5.78
C THR A 20 -7.37 5.52 6.23
N ALA A 21 -6.30 6.20 5.81
CA ALA A 21 -4.93 5.90 6.24
C ALA A 21 -4.75 6.14 7.75
N ALA A 22 -5.29 7.24 8.29
CA ALA A 22 -5.25 7.53 9.72
C ALA A 22 -5.94 6.43 10.56
N LEU A 23 -7.14 6.01 10.16
CA LEU A 23 -7.88 4.91 10.81
C LEU A 23 -7.16 3.56 10.69
N SER A 24 -6.48 3.34 9.56
CA SER A 24 -5.65 2.15 9.37
C SER A 24 -4.50 2.12 10.40
N LEU A 25 -3.77 3.22 10.54
CA LEU A 25 -2.67 3.34 11.50
C LEU A 25 -3.13 3.21 12.95
N GLU A 26 -4.29 3.77 13.29
CA GLU A 26 -4.90 3.60 14.61
C GLU A 26 -5.21 2.12 14.90
N SER A 27 -5.80 1.42 13.92
CA SER A 27 -6.09 -0.02 14.02
C SER A 27 -4.81 -0.85 14.15
N LEU A 28 -3.75 -0.49 13.42
CA LEU A 28 -2.44 -1.15 13.53
C LEU A 28 -1.85 -0.96 14.94
N SER A 29 -1.86 0.27 15.45
CA SER A 29 -1.39 0.58 16.80
C SER A 29 -2.15 -0.24 17.84
N ALA A 30 -3.47 -0.34 17.71
CA ALA A 30 -4.31 -1.12 18.61
C ALA A 30 -4.12 -2.65 18.44
N SER A 31 -3.65 -3.12 17.28
CA SER A 31 -3.36 -4.54 17.05
C SER A 31 -2.11 -5.02 17.78
N LEU A 32 -1.21 -4.10 18.17
CA LEU A 32 -0.05 -4.42 19.00
C LEU A 32 -0.44 -4.78 20.43
N ASP A 33 -1.67 -4.46 20.84
CA ASP A 33 -2.22 -4.90 22.12
C ASP A 33 -2.73 -6.35 22.01
N ILE A 34 -2.30 -7.20 22.95
CA ILE A 34 -2.53 -8.66 22.94
C ILE A 34 -4.02 -8.99 23.04
N GLU A 35 -4.80 -8.17 23.74
CA GLU A 35 -6.20 -8.48 24.04
C GLU A 35 -7.10 -8.43 22.79
N ASN A 36 -6.74 -7.62 21.77
CA ASN A 36 -7.59 -7.38 20.60
C ASN A 36 -6.85 -7.51 19.25
N THR A 37 -5.68 -8.16 19.22
CA THR A 37 -4.79 -8.23 18.06
C THR A 37 -5.50 -8.64 16.77
N ASN A 38 -6.25 -9.74 16.78
CA ASN A 38 -6.84 -10.30 15.55
C ASN A 38 -7.91 -9.40 14.93
N GLU A 39 -8.77 -8.80 15.75
CA GLU A 39 -9.83 -7.90 15.27
C GLU A 39 -9.21 -6.61 14.71
N ASN A 40 -8.25 -6.04 15.43
CA ASN A 40 -7.58 -4.80 15.03
C ASN A 40 -6.70 -4.99 13.78
N PHE A 41 -6.04 -6.15 13.66
CA PHE A 41 -5.29 -6.47 12.45
C PHE A 41 -6.20 -6.63 11.22
N SER A 42 -7.36 -7.27 11.38
CA SER A 42 -8.36 -7.37 10.29
C SER A 42 -8.92 -6.00 9.88
N LYS A 43 -9.15 -5.10 10.86
CA LYS A 43 -9.52 -3.69 10.59
C LYS A 43 -8.41 -2.96 9.83
N PHE A 44 -7.16 -3.07 10.28
CA PHE A 44 -6.00 -2.50 9.59
C PHE A 44 -5.92 -2.95 8.13
N GLN A 45 -6.05 -4.26 7.87
CA GLN A 45 -6.02 -4.80 6.52
C GLN A 45 -7.15 -4.22 5.66
N THR A 46 -8.38 -4.20 6.18
CA THR A 46 -9.55 -3.66 5.45
C THR A 46 -9.40 -2.18 5.13
N GLN A 47 -8.88 -1.37 6.08
CA GLN A 47 -8.65 0.06 5.85
C GLN A 47 -7.48 0.29 4.89
N SER A 48 -6.42 -0.53 4.94
CA SER A 48 -5.30 -0.44 4.00
C SER A 48 -5.73 -0.77 2.58
N ASP A 49 -6.53 -1.82 2.41
CA ASP A 49 -7.12 -2.18 1.12
C ASP A 49 -8.03 -1.08 0.59
N LYS A 50 -8.84 -0.46 1.47
CA LYS A 50 -9.68 0.69 1.12
C LYS A 50 -8.84 1.88 0.67
N PHE A 51 -7.79 2.22 1.42
CA PHE A 51 -6.86 3.31 1.06
C PHE A 51 -6.25 3.08 -0.31
N TYR A 52 -5.72 1.87 -0.56
CA TYR A 52 -5.13 1.51 -1.85
C TYR A 52 -6.14 1.64 -2.99
N ASN A 53 -7.39 1.20 -2.77
CA ASN A 53 -8.46 1.33 -3.77
C ASN A 53 -8.80 2.81 -4.05
N LEU A 54 -8.91 3.66 -3.03
CA LEU A 54 -9.15 5.10 -3.19
C LEU A 54 -8.04 5.76 -4.03
N VAL A 55 -6.78 5.50 -3.67
CA VAL A 55 -5.62 6.06 -4.38
C VAL A 55 -5.59 5.60 -5.82
N LYS A 56 -5.67 4.28 -6.05
CA LYS A 56 -5.50 3.71 -7.39
C LYS A 56 -6.68 3.99 -8.31
N LYS A 57 -7.91 3.80 -7.82
CA LYS A 57 -9.12 3.80 -8.68
C LYS A 57 -9.81 5.14 -8.76
N ASP A 58 -9.73 5.95 -7.72
CA ASP A 58 -10.50 7.19 -7.66
C ASP A 58 -9.61 8.42 -7.88
N ILE A 59 -8.44 8.45 -7.23
CA ILE A 59 -7.51 9.58 -7.33
C ILE A 59 -6.67 9.48 -8.60
N HIS A 60 -5.85 8.44 -8.75
CA HIS A 60 -4.94 8.30 -9.90
C HIS A 60 -5.71 8.23 -11.21
N LYS A 61 -6.75 7.40 -11.28
CA LYS A 61 -7.58 7.31 -12.48
C LYS A 61 -8.30 8.62 -12.76
N GLY A 62 -8.87 9.28 -11.74
CA GLY A 62 -9.53 10.57 -11.93
C GLY A 62 -8.58 11.64 -12.47
N LEU A 63 -7.33 11.67 -11.99
CA LEU A 63 -6.29 12.56 -12.51
C LEU A 63 -5.91 12.25 -13.96
N ILE A 64 -5.76 10.96 -14.29
CA ILE A 64 -5.49 10.53 -15.67
C ILE A 64 -6.66 10.92 -16.58
N ASP A 65 -7.90 10.62 -16.20
CA ASP A 65 -9.09 10.97 -16.98
C ASP A 65 -9.21 12.51 -17.16
N PHE A 66 -8.84 13.30 -16.14
CA PHE A 66 -8.78 14.75 -16.24
C PHE A 66 -7.70 15.21 -17.21
N ILE A 67 -6.47 14.67 -17.10
CA ILE A 67 -5.36 14.97 -18.00
C ILE A 67 -5.77 14.60 -19.43
N ASP A 68 -6.28 13.39 -19.66
CA ASP A 68 -6.75 12.92 -20.96
C ASP A 68 -7.83 13.84 -21.55
N SER A 69 -8.74 14.34 -20.72
CA SER A 69 -9.77 15.31 -21.16
C SER A 69 -9.20 16.67 -21.57
N MET A 70 -8.00 17.01 -21.10
CA MET A 70 -7.28 18.24 -21.41
C MET A 70 -6.22 18.03 -22.49
N THR A 71 -5.72 16.81 -22.70
CA THR A 71 -4.71 16.43 -23.70
C THR A 71 -5.30 15.94 -25.02
N ASP A 72 -6.57 16.19 -25.30
CA ASP A 72 -6.97 16.36 -26.70
C ASP A 72 -6.23 17.63 -27.20
N ILE A 73 -5.00 17.45 -27.69
CA ILE A 73 -3.95 18.48 -27.88
C ILE A 73 -4.31 19.54 -28.95
N ALA A 74 -5.51 19.52 -29.54
CA ALA A 74 -5.93 20.54 -30.50
C ALA A 74 -6.03 21.99 -29.92
N PRO A 75 -6.45 22.23 -28.67
CA PRO A 75 -6.53 23.60 -28.13
C PRO A 75 -5.30 24.06 -27.34
N PHE A 76 -4.39 23.16 -26.92
CA PHE A 76 -3.21 23.54 -26.12
C PHE A 76 -2.11 24.23 -26.94
N ASP A 77 -2.07 24.06 -28.27
CA ASP A 77 -1.16 24.82 -29.14
C ASP A 77 -1.48 26.32 -29.20
N HIS A 78 -2.62 26.75 -28.65
CA HIS A 78 -3.05 28.16 -28.67
C HIS A 78 -3.39 28.75 -27.30
N SER A 79 -3.32 27.98 -26.20
CA SER A 79 -3.58 28.54 -24.88
C SER A 79 -2.29 29.13 -24.30
N SER A 80 -2.28 30.44 -24.11
CA SER A 80 -1.26 31.16 -23.33
C SER A 80 -1.40 30.94 -21.81
N TYR A 81 -2.30 30.03 -21.41
CA TYR A 81 -2.72 29.78 -20.04
C TYR A 81 -2.30 28.38 -19.61
N LEU A 82 -1.03 28.28 -19.26
CA LEU A 82 -0.40 27.46 -18.23
C LEU A 82 1.06 27.47 -18.65
N LYS A 83 1.87 28.26 -17.96
CA LYS A 83 3.28 28.41 -18.36
C LYS A 83 3.86 27.00 -18.38
N LYS A 84 4.62 26.66 -19.41
CA LYS A 84 5.36 25.38 -19.49
C LYS A 84 6.00 24.96 -18.15
N SER A 85 6.43 25.95 -17.36
CA SER A 85 6.94 25.77 -15.99
C SER A 85 5.97 25.10 -15.00
N GLU A 86 4.66 25.36 -15.06
CA GLU A 86 3.66 24.77 -14.16
C GLU A 86 3.44 23.28 -14.48
N LEU A 87 3.45 22.93 -15.78
CA LEU A 87 3.44 21.55 -16.24
C LEU A 87 4.73 20.82 -15.81
N GLU A 88 5.88 21.47 -15.97
CA GLU A 88 7.17 20.94 -15.50
C GLU A 88 7.17 20.72 -13.98
N VAL A 89 6.60 21.65 -13.20
CA VAL A 89 6.44 21.48 -11.74
C VAL A 89 5.52 20.31 -11.40
N SER A 90 4.37 20.19 -12.09
CA SER A 90 3.46 19.04 -11.92
C SER A 90 4.14 17.72 -12.27
N HIS A 91 4.97 17.70 -13.31
CA HIS A 91 5.74 16.52 -13.72
C HIS A 91 6.75 16.13 -12.64
N ASN A 92 7.51 17.09 -12.12
CA ASN A 92 8.48 16.85 -11.05
C ASN A 92 7.82 16.30 -9.77
N PHE A 93 6.66 16.85 -9.37
CA PHE A 93 5.93 16.32 -8.22
C PHE A 93 5.41 14.91 -8.47
N THR A 94 4.94 14.62 -9.68
CA THR A 94 4.50 13.27 -10.07
C THR A 94 5.65 12.27 -10.00
N GLU A 95 6.85 12.62 -10.47
CA GLU A 95 8.04 11.77 -10.36
C GLU A 95 8.42 11.48 -8.90
N ILE A 96 8.35 12.49 -8.02
CA ILE A 96 8.62 12.31 -6.59
C ILE A 96 7.61 11.35 -5.96
N ILE A 97 6.31 11.51 -6.26
CA ILE A 97 5.27 10.62 -5.75
C ILE A 97 5.49 9.18 -6.24
N LEU A 98 5.84 9.00 -7.52
CA LEU A 98 6.15 7.68 -8.08
C LEU A 98 7.35 7.03 -7.39
N SER A 99 8.41 7.79 -7.13
CA SER A 99 9.58 7.31 -6.37
C SER A 99 9.21 6.86 -4.96
N HIS A 100 8.39 7.63 -4.24
CA HIS A 100 7.94 7.24 -2.90
C HIS A 100 7.05 5.99 -2.92
N LEU A 101 6.23 5.80 -3.94
CA LEU A 101 5.42 4.58 -4.11
C LEU A 101 6.31 3.35 -4.39
N GLU A 102 7.39 3.52 -5.14
CA GLU A 102 8.39 2.47 -5.37
C GLU A 102 9.12 2.08 -4.07
N ASP A 103 9.55 3.07 -3.27
CA ASP A 103 10.16 2.83 -1.95
C ASP A 103 9.23 2.05 -1.01
N LEU A 104 7.94 2.43 -0.97
CA LEU A 104 6.94 1.71 -0.18
C LEU A 104 6.74 0.27 -0.67
N ASN A 105 6.70 0.07 -1.99
CA ASN A 105 6.59 -1.27 -2.56
C ASN A 105 7.80 -2.15 -2.17
N ASN A 106 9.01 -1.59 -2.26
CA ASN A 106 10.24 -2.27 -1.84
C ASN A 106 10.24 -2.64 -0.35
N ILE A 107 9.69 -1.78 0.53
CA ILE A 107 9.54 -2.09 1.96
C ILE A 107 8.59 -3.26 2.17
N VAL A 108 7.47 -3.30 1.44
CA VAL A 108 6.48 -4.39 1.52
C VAL A 108 7.08 -5.70 1.04
N GLU A 109 7.75 -5.71 -0.11
CA GLU A 109 8.39 -6.92 -0.67
C GLU A 109 9.46 -7.47 0.27
N ASN A 110 10.35 -6.61 0.79
CA ASN A 110 11.39 -7.03 1.75
C ASN A 110 10.81 -7.61 3.05
N ASN A 111 9.71 -7.04 3.55
CA ASN A 111 9.05 -7.54 4.75
C ASN A 111 8.37 -8.89 4.51
N GLN A 112 7.77 -9.10 3.32
CA GLN A 112 7.20 -10.39 2.93
C GLN A 112 8.28 -11.47 2.82
N GLU A 113 9.39 -11.18 2.14
CA GLU A 113 10.52 -12.13 2.04
C GLU A 113 11.09 -12.50 3.42
N LYS A 114 11.18 -11.51 4.32
CA LYS A 114 11.64 -11.74 5.69
C LYS A 114 10.69 -12.66 6.45
N GLN A 115 9.39 -12.43 6.36
CA GLN A 115 8.39 -13.29 7.01
C GLN A 115 8.40 -14.72 6.46
N GLU A 116 8.59 -14.91 5.15
CA GLU A 116 8.72 -16.24 4.56
C GLU A 116 9.96 -16.97 5.04
N LYS A 117 11.11 -16.28 5.14
CA LYS A 117 12.35 -16.86 5.69
C LYS A 117 12.21 -17.25 7.16
N GLU A 118 11.63 -16.39 7.98
CA GLU A 118 11.40 -16.69 9.41
C GLU A 118 10.44 -17.88 9.60
N LYS A 119 9.43 -18.01 8.73
CA LYS A 119 8.53 -19.16 8.74
C LYS A 119 9.25 -20.46 8.36
N GLN A 120 10.06 -20.44 7.29
CA GLN A 120 10.83 -21.62 6.86
C GLN A 120 11.86 -22.06 7.91
N GLU A 121 12.51 -21.11 8.60
CA GLU A 121 13.47 -21.42 9.66
C GLU A 121 12.79 -22.04 10.89
N LYS A 122 11.63 -21.53 11.30
CA LYS A 122 10.81 -22.12 12.38
C LYS A 122 10.36 -23.54 12.03
N GLU A 123 9.86 -23.77 10.81
CA GLU A 123 9.44 -25.10 10.36
C GLU A 123 10.60 -26.10 10.30
N LYS A 124 11.81 -25.63 9.93
CA LYS A 124 13.02 -26.47 9.93
C LYS A 124 13.43 -26.85 11.36
N LEU A 125 13.47 -25.88 12.28
CA LEU A 125 13.82 -26.13 13.69
C LEU A 125 12.82 -27.07 14.38
N GLU A 126 11.53 -26.94 14.08
CA GLU A 126 10.49 -27.82 14.63
C GLU A 126 10.63 -29.26 14.11
N LYS A 127 10.93 -29.44 12.82
CA LYS A 127 11.23 -30.77 12.24
C LYS A 127 12.47 -31.42 12.87
N GLU A 128 13.55 -30.66 13.05
CA GLU A 128 14.77 -31.15 13.70
C GLU A 128 14.52 -31.53 15.17
N LYS A 129 13.69 -30.76 15.89
CA LYS A 129 13.31 -31.09 17.27
C LYS A 129 12.48 -32.38 17.35
N LEU A 130 11.48 -32.53 16.49
CA LEU A 130 10.66 -33.75 16.41
C LEU A 130 11.47 -34.99 16.02
N GLU A 131 12.47 -34.85 15.16
CA GLU A 131 13.35 -35.95 14.79
C GLU A 131 14.27 -36.39 15.95
N LYS A 132 14.81 -35.44 16.71
CA LYS A 132 15.59 -35.73 17.93
C LYS A 132 14.74 -36.41 19.01
N GLU A 133 13.49 -35.95 19.22
CA GLU A 133 12.57 -36.56 20.17
C GLU A 133 12.21 -38.01 19.77
N LYS A 134 12.03 -38.28 18.46
CA LYS A 134 11.81 -39.65 17.95
C LYS A 134 13.04 -40.55 18.13
N GLN A 135 14.24 -40.04 17.91
CA GLN A 135 15.48 -40.81 18.12
C GLN A 135 15.68 -41.16 19.60
N GLN A 136 15.51 -40.20 20.51
CA GLN A 136 15.60 -40.42 21.96
C GLN A 136 14.54 -41.42 22.47
N SER A 137 13.31 -41.33 21.96
CA SER A 137 12.25 -42.29 22.34
C SER A 137 12.51 -43.70 21.81
N ASN A 138 13.19 -43.85 20.67
CA ASN A 138 13.55 -45.18 20.15
C ASN A 138 14.71 -45.79 20.93
N GLU A 139 15.68 -44.99 21.38
CA GLU A 139 16.78 -45.46 22.24
C GLU A 139 16.26 -45.93 23.61
N MET A 140 15.28 -45.24 24.20
CA MET A 140 14.66 -45.65 25.48
C MET A 140 13.84 -46.95 25.41
N ASN A 141 13.41 -47.39 24.23
CA ASN A 141 12.60 -48.61 24.07
C ASN A 141 13.43 -49.86 23.74
N ILE A 142 14.77 -49.74 23.62
CA ILE A 142 15.68 -50.85 23.31
C ILE A 142 16.41 -51.38 24.55
N ASP A 143 16.33 -50.69 25.70
CA ASP A 143 16.77 -51.18 27.03
C ASP A 143 15.60 -51.76 27.85
#